data_AF-A0A6A3P3B5-F1
#
_entry.id   AF-A0A6A3P3B5-F1
#
_cell.length_a   1.000
_cell.length_b   1.000
_cell.length_c   1.000
_cell.angle_alpha   90.00
_cell.angle_beta   90.00
_cell.angle_gamma   90.00
#
_symmetry.space_group_name_H-M   'P 1'
#
loop_
_entity.id
_entity.type
_entity.pdbx_description
1 polymer ?
#
loop_
_entity_poly.entity_id
_entity_poly.type
_entity_poly.pdbx_seq_one_letter_code
_entity_poly.pdbx_strand_id
1 'polypeptide(L)'
;MLLDCGTTTIYVSERWVEEHRLQTTKFSNKSMRVKLGDNQIAEVELDVLPMEILVSGLNDVYKCVAVVYAILDESTASLEYRSSRTGSRRLTGGVDESKEQ
;
A
#
# COMPACT_ATOMS: atom_id res chain seq x y z
N MET A 1 5.76 -14.57 9.47
CA MET A 1 4.88 -13.84 8.53
C MET A 1 3.56 -13.59 9.25
N LEU A 2 3.13 -12.34 9.33
CA LEU A 2 1.83 -11.97 9.90
C LEU A 2 0.82 -11.88 8.76
N LEU A 3 -0.33 -12.55 8.91
CA LEU A 3 -1.44 -12.43 7.98
C LEU A 3 -2.42 -11.40 8.54
N ASP A 4 -2.49 -10.23 7.92
CA ASP A 4 -3.44 -9.17 8.26
C ASP A 4 -4.50 -9.04 7.17
N CYS A 5 -5.73 -9.45 7.48
CA CYS A 5 -6.86 -9.34 6.55
C CYS A 5 -7.41 -7.92 6.43
N GLY A 6 -7.00 -6.99 7.29
CA GLY A 6 -7.33 -5.57 7.20
C GLY A 6 -6.48 -4.80 6.19
N THR A 7 -5.41 -5.41 5.68
CA THR A 7 -4.41 -4.75 4.83
C THR A 7 -4.36 -5.38 3.44
N THR A 8 -4.38 -4.55 2.40
CA THR A 8 -4.30 -4.99 0.99
C THR A 8 -2.89 -5.09 0.44
N THR A 9 -1.90 -4.62 1.20
CA THR A 9 -0.50 -4.48 0.78
C THR A 9 0.39 -5.40 1.62
N ILE A 10 1.25 -6.17 0.97
CA ILE A 10 2.26 -6.96 1.66
C ILE A 10 3.43 -6.03 1.98
N TYR A 11 3.86 -6.02 3.24
CA TYR A 11 5.04 -5.28 3.66
C TYR A 11 6.16 -6.25 4.01
N VAL A 12 7.39 -5.86 3.67
CA VAL A 12 8.61 -6.56 4.05
C VAL A 12 9.55 -5.59 4.74
N SER A 13 10.21 -6.06 5.80
CA SER A 13 11.18 -5.26 6.54
C SER A 13 12.42 -4.99 5.68
N GLU A 14 12.85 -3.73 5.65
CA GLU A 14 14.11 -3.33 5.01
C GLU A 14 15.29 -4.15 5.54
N ARG A 15 15.37 -4.39 6.86
CA ARG A 15 16.42 -5.23 7.46
C ARG A 15 16.44 -6.64 6.88
N TRP A 16 15.26 -7.24 6.70
CA TRP A 16 15.15 -8.59 6.16
C TRP A 16 15.62 -8.66 4.70
N VAL A 17 15.30 -7.64 3.90
CA VAL A 17 15.78 -7.50 2.52
C VAL A 17 17.31 -7.42 2.48
N GLU A 18 17.91 -6.60 3.35
CA GLU A 18 19.36 -6.43 3.44
C GLU A 18 20.07 -7.72 3.88
N GLU A 19 19.58 -8.36 4.93
CA GLU A 19 20.12 -9.64 5.46
C GLU A 19 20.14 -10.73 4.38
N HIS A 20 19.11 -10.78 3.55
CA HIS A 20 18.96 -11.79 2.49
C HIS A 20 19.49 -11.31 1.12
N ARG A 21 20.04 -10.09 1.06
CA ARG A 21 20.62 -9.47 -0.15
C ARG A 21 19.66 -9.50 -1.34
N LEU A 22 18.38 -9.24 -1.09
CA LEU A 22 17.35 -9.30 -2.11
C LEU A 22 17.39 -8.05 -2.99
N GLN A 23 17.13 -8.24 -4.28
CA GLN A 23 17.05 -7.12 -5.22
C GLN A 23 15.68 -6.46 -5.14
N THR A 24 15.69 -5.16 -4.88
CA THR A 24 14.49 -4.33 -4.83
C THR A 24 14.49 -3.33 -5.99
N THR A 25 13.32 -2.75 -6.27
CA THR A 25 13.17 -1.70 -7.27
C THR A 25 12.68 -0.42 -6.60
N LYS A 26 13.59 0.55 -6.49
CA LYS A 26 13.28 1.90 -5.99
C LYS A 26 12.68 2.77 -7.09
N PHE A 27 11.55 3.39 -6.80
CA PHE A 27 10.89 4.36 -7.68
C PHE A 27 11.08 5.76 -7.14
N SER A 28 12.18 6.43 -7.49
CA SER A 28 12.48 7.79 -7.01
C SER A 28 11.46 8.86 -7.41
N ASN A 29 10.63 8.59 -8.43
CA ASN A 29 9.54 9.46 -8.86
C ASN A 29 8.17 9.10 -8.24
N LYS A 30 8.14 8.13 -7.32
CA LYS A 30 6.92 7.68 -6.65
C LYS A 30 7.17 7.62 -5.15
N SER A 31 6.23 8.17 -4.40
CA SER A 31 6.20 8.07 -2.97
C SER A 31 4.97 7.29 -2.50
N MET A 32 5.05 6.77 -1.30
CA MET A 32 3.92 6.24 -0.57
C MET A 32 3.74 7.00 0.74
N ARG A 33 2.49 7.12 1.17
CA ARG A 33 2.11 7.75 2.43
C ARG A 33 1.79 6.67 3.44
N VAL A 34 2.55 6.66 4.53
CA VAL A 34 2.41 5.71 5.63
C VAL A 34 1.85 6.46 6.83
N LYS A 35 0.73 5.98 7.36
CA LYS A 35 0.22 6.46 8.64
C LYS A 35 1.01 5.79 9.75
N LEU A 36 1.73 6.60 10.52
CA LEU A 36 2.40 6.19 11.74
C LEU A 36 1.43 6.29 12.93
N GLY A 37 1.89 5.85 14.10
CA GLY A 37 1.23 6.18 15.37
C GLY A 37 0.94 7.69 15.49
N ASP A 38 -0.06 8.05 16.29
CA ASP A 38 -0.46 9.44 16.56
C ASP A 38 -0.99 10.24 15.34
N ASN A 39 -1.58 9.55 14.35
CA ASN A 39 -2.09 10.16 13.10
C ASN A 39 -1.01 10.89 12.28
N GLN A 40 0.27 10.67 12.57
CA GLN A 40 1.35 11.21 11.77
C GLN A 40 1.37 10.49 10.41
N ILE A 41 1.66 11.23 9.34
CA ILE A 41 1.77 10.66 8.00
C ILE A 41 3.19 10.93 7.51
N ALA A 42 3.97 9.87 7.32
CA ALA A 42 5.26 9.93 6.67
C ALA A 42 5.10 9.69 5.17
N GLU A 43 5.81 10.46 4.37
CA GLU A 43 5.95 10.22 2.93
C GLU A 43 7.33 9.64 2.68
N VAL A 44 7.38 8.47 2.05
CA VAL A 44 8.64 7.75 1.77
C VAL A 44 8.68 7.34 0.31
N GLU A 45 9.89 7.27 -0.26
CA GLU A 45 10.07 6.74 -1.60
C GLU A 45 9.57 5.30 -1.68
N LEU A 46 8.91 4.96 -2.78
CA LEU A 46 8.38 3.63 -2.98
C LEU A 46 9.51 2.68 -3.37
N ASP A 47 9.75 1.68 -2.52
CA ASP A 47 10.63 0.55 -2.82
C ASP A 47 9.82 -0.75 -2.78
N VAL A 48 10.04 -1.62 -3.77
CA VAL A 48 9.28 -2.86 -3.92
C VAL A 48 10.17 -4.06 -4.18
N LEU A 49 9.72 -5.21 -3.69
CA LEU A 49 10.33 -6.51 -3.86
C LEU A 49 9.35 -7.45 -4.58
N PRO A 50 9.64 -7.90 -5.81
CA PRO A 50 8.94 -9.04 -6.39
C PRO A 50 9.30 -10.31 -5.62
N MET A 51 8.29 -11.09 -5.22
CA MET A 51 8.51 -12.33 -4.50
C MET A 51 7.48 -13.41 -4.86
N GLU A 52 7.84 -14.65 -4.57
CA GLU A 52 6.99 -15.82 -4.74
C GLU A 52 6.67 -16.42 -3.37
N ILE A 53 5.40 -16.68 -3.10
CA ILE A 53 4.93 -17.28 -1.87
C ILE A 53 4.42 -18.68 -2.18
N LEU A 54 5.05 -19.69 -1.57
CA LEU A 54 4.46 -21.02 -1.43
C LEU A 54 3.70 -21.07 -0.10
N VAL A 55 2.42 -21.44 -0.18
CA VAL A 55 1.60 -21.68 1.00
C VAL A 55 1.48 -23.19 1.17
N SER A 56 2.03 -23.73 2.27
CA SER A 56 1.92 -25.16 2.58
C SER A 56 0.46 -25.62 2.56
N GLY A 57 0.17 -26.66 1.79
CA GLY A 57 -1.20 -27.17 1.59
C GLY A 57 -1.93 -26.59 0.38
N LEU A 58 -1.38 -25.57 -0.27
CA LEU A 58 -1.77 -25.14 -1.61
C LEU A 58 -0.64 -25.53 -2.57
N ASN A 59 -0.95 -26.24 -3.65
CA ASN A 59 0.07 -26.69 -4.63
C ASN A 59 0.43 -25.59 -5.65
N ASP A 60 0.16 -24.33 -5.31
CA ASP A 60 0.31 -23.19 -6.19
C ASP A 60 1.37 -22.21 -5.66
N VAL A 61 2.09 -21.60 -6.59
CA VAL A 61 3.05 -20.53 -6.32
C VAL A 61 2.40 -19.19 -6.61
N TYR A 62 2.32 -18.34 -5.60
CA TYR A 62 1.72 -17.01 -5.73
C TYR A 62 2.81 -15.98 -6.00
N LYS A 63 2.74 -15.35 -7.17
CA LYS A 63 3.59 -14.21 -7.50
C LYS A 63 2.98 -12.95 -6.92
N CYS A 64 3.74 -12.23 -6.12
CA CYS A 64 3.29 -10.99 -5.50
C CYS A 64 4.41 -9.95 -5.46
N VAL A 65 4.00 -8.71 -5.14
CA VAL A 65 4.92 -7.59 -4.95
C VAL A 65 4.74 -7.12 -3.51
N ALA A 66 5.82 -7.11 -2.75
CA ALA A 66 5.87 -6.55 -1.41
C ALA A 66 6.45 -5.14 -1.45
N VAL A 67 5.95 -4.27 -0.57
CA VAL A 67 6.52 -2.96 -0.31
C VAL A 67 7.58 -3.10 0.75
N VAL A 68 8.78 -2.58 0.47
CA VAL A 68 9.88 -2.56 1.44
C VAL A 68 9.71 -1.34 2.33
N TYR A 69 9.65 -1.56 3.63
CA TYR A 69 9.49 -0.49 4.60
C TYR A 69 10.28 -0.77 5.88
N ALA A 70 10.82 0.28 6.49
CA ALA A 70 11.44 0.20 7.81
C ALA A 70 10.35 0.00 8.87
N ILE A 71 9.93 -1.25 9.08
CA ILE A 71 9.00 -1.61 10.14
C ILE A 71 9.74 -1.41 11.47
N LEU A 72 9.41 -0.33 12.18
CA LEU A 72 9.85 -0.11 13.55
C LEU A 72 9.23 -1.19 14.43
N ASP A 73 10.08 -1.91 15.16
CA ASP A 73 9.69 -3.06 15.97
C ASP A 73 8.66 -2.68 17.05
N GLU A 74 7.72 -3.60 17.26
CA GLU A 74 6.88 -3.79 18.46
C GLU A 74 5.61 -2.94 18.77
N SER A 75 5.05 -2.09 17.91
CA SER A 75 3.63 -1.68 18.12
C SER A 75 2.84 -1.38 16.85
N THR A 76 1.90 -2.29 16.55
CA THR A 76 0.64 -2.06 15.81
C THR A 76 0.64 -0.87 14.83
N ALA A 77 1.52 -0.87 13.84
CA ALA A 77 1.34 -0.03 12.67
C ALA A 77 0.35 -0.75 11.75
N SER A 78 -0.95 -0.58 11.99
CA SER A 78 -1.95 -0.82 10.96
C SER A 78 -1.64 0.17 9.82
N LEU A 79 -0.90 -0.32 8.83
CA LEU A 79 -0.56 0.41 7.60
C LEU A 79 -1.83 0.55 6.75
N GLU A 80 -2.75 1.40 7.19
CA GLU A 80 -3.94 1.79 6.44
C GLU A 80 -3.52 2.67 5.26
N TYR A 81 -3.37 2.06 4.08
CA TYR A 81 -3.29 2.80 2.83
C TYR A 81 -4.67 3.36 2.47
N ARG A 82 -4.87 4.67 2.65
CA ARG A 82 -6.06 5.36 2.17
C ARG A 82 -5.80 5.90 0.77
N SER A 83 -6.28 5.19 -0.25
CA SER A 83 -6.32 5.67 -1.64
C SER A 83 -7.02 7.04 -1.69
N SER A 84 -6.25 8.09 -1.93
CA SER A 84 -6.79 9.43 -2.19
C SER A 84 -7.45 9.42 -3.57
N ARG A 85 -8.75 9.07 -3.64
CA ARG A 85 -9.57 9.40 -4.80
C ARG A 85 -9.73 10.91 -4.86
N THR A 86 -8.79 11.60 -5.47
CA THR A 86 -9.00 12.97 -5.95
C THR A 86 -9.91 12.90 -7.18
N GLY A 87 -11.12 13.44 -7.02
CA GLY A 87 -11.96 13.88 -8.13
C GLY A 87 -12.93 12.85 -8.72
N SER A 88 -14.04 12.58 -8.03
CA SER A 88 -15.31 12.42 -8.74
C SER A 88 -16.17 13.64 -8.42
N ARG A 89 -16.15 14.63 -9.31
CA ARG A 89 -17.17 15.67 -9.30
C ARG A 89 -18.49 14.95 -9.54
N ARG A 90 -19.35 14.92 -8.51
CA ARG A 90 -20.79 14.81 -8.76
C ARG A 90 -21.16 16.04 -9.57
N LEU A 91 -21.28 15.89 -10.88
CA LEU A 91 -22.08 16.81 -11.68
C LEU A 91 -23.53 16.51 -11.28
N THR A 92 -24.03 17.24 -10.29
CA THR A 92 -25.46 17.44 -10.11
C THR A 92 -25.93 18.22 -11.33
N GLY A 93 -26.39 17.52 -12.36
CA GLY A 93 -27.22 18.11 -13.40
C GLY A 93 -28.55 18.49 -12.76
N GLY A 94 -28.63 19.71 -12.25
CA GLY A 94 -29.91 20.35 -11.98
C GLY A 94 -30.63 20.51 -13.32
N VAL A 95 -31.81 19.92 -13.43
CA VAL A 95 -32.75 20.26 -14.49
C VAL A 95 -33.28 21.66 -14.14
N ASP A 96 -32.82 22.64 -14.91
CA ASP A 96 -33.43 23.96 -14.98
C ASP A 96 -34.71 23.82 -15.80
N GLU A 97 -35.85 23.63 -15.14
CA GLU A 97 -37.17 23.85 -15.76
C GLU A 97 -37.40 25.36 -15.88
N SER A 98 -36.70 25.97 -16.82
CA SER A 98 -37.04 27.28 -17.34
C SER A 98 -38.15 27.12 -18.38
N LYS A 99 -39.24 27.84 -18.12
CA LYS A 99 -40.47 27.95 -18.90
C LYS A 99 -40.25 28.28 -20.38
N GLU A 100 -40.92 27.52 -21.24
CA GLU A 100 -41.50 27.91 -22.54
C GLU A 100 -42.54 26.80 -22.86
N GLN A 101 -43.81 27.01 -23.18
CA GLN A 101 -44.61 28.18 -23.54
C GLN A 101 -46.09 27.80 -23.35
#